data_AF-A0A7Y6CG02-F1
#
_entry.id   AF-A0A7Y6CG02-F1
#
_cell.length_a   1.000
_cell.length_b   1.000
_cell.length_c   1.000
_cell.angle_alpha   90.00
_cell.angle_beta   90.00
_cell.angle_gamma   90.00
#
_symmetry.space_group_name_H-M   'P 1'
#
loop_
_entity.id
_entity.type
_entity.pdbx_description
1 polymer ?
#
loop_
_entity_poly.entity_id
_entity_poly.type
_entity_poly.pdbx_seq_one_letter_code
_entity_poly.pdbx_strand_id
1 'polypeptide(L)'
;MILYTQEHDATFWSLGTAGARRVVDLWATRSAELGSRSDVEYVLVFENRGSEVGATIAHPHGQIYAFGFVPELPRRELLRGDQLGDAGTRLVAEAPGWRAWVPEATSFPYALRLVPDEHVPDLPSLDAAGRDGLAELLVDVLGRLDRLFDAETPYMLWIHQRPFDGREWPGARLHVEIVTPWRAAGVSRYVAAGELGSGVFFNPVDPEAAAQALREAN
;
A
#
# COMPACT_ATOMS: atom_id res chain seq x y z
N MET A 1 -11.35 3.04 12.58
CA MET A 1 -10.04 2.57 13.07
C MET A 1 -10.10 1.07 13.23
N ILE A 2 -9.05 0.37 12.80
CA ILE A 2 -8.89 -1.07 12.89
C ILE A 2 -7.64 -1.33 13.73
N LEU A 3 -7.78 -2.02 14.86
CA LEU A 3 -6.63 -2.45 15.65
C LEU A 3 -6.19 -3.82 15.16
N TYR A 4 -4.90 -4.00 14.87
CA TYR A 4 -4.41 -5.26 14.29
C TYR A 4 -4.08 -6.34 15.32
N THR A 5 -3.74 -5.93 16.54
CA THR A 5 -3.32 -6.83 17.62
C THR A 5 -3.62 -6.20 18.99
N GLN A 6 -3.52 -6.99 20.05
CA GLN A 6 -3.54 -6.52 21.45
C GLN A 6 -2.14 -6.10 21.93
N GLU A 7 -1.09 -6.53 21.25
CA GLU A 7 0.30 -6.19 21.55
C GLU A 7 0.59 -4.74 21.19
N HIS A 8 0.98 -3.92 22.17
CA HIS A 8 1.08 -2.47 22.00
C HIS A 8 2.31 -2.02 21.20
N ASP A 9 3.41 -2.76 21.34
CA ASP A 9 4.71 -2.42 20.74
C ASP A 9 4.96 -3.20 19.44
N ALA A 10 3.95 -3.89 18.91
CA ALA A 10 4.08 -4.64 17.67
C ALA A 10 4.05 -3.72 16.45
N THR A 11 4.86 -4.04 15.44
CA THR A 11 4.76 -3.49 14.08
C THR A 11 3.99 -4.45 13.17
N PHE A 12 3.48 -3.98 12.03
CA PHE A 12 2.72 -4.83 11.10
C PHE A 12 3.48 -6.11 10.72
N TRP A 13 4.74 -6.00 10.30
CA TRP A 13 5.51 -7.17 9.88
C TRP A 13 5.87 -8.10 11.06
N SER A 14 5.99 -7.56 12.29
CA SER A 14 6.24 -8.38 13.50
C SER A 14 5.06 -9.29 13.88
N LEU A 15 3.87 -9.06 13.32
CA LEU A 15 2.71 -9.94 13.48
C LEU A 15 2.92 -11.32 12.84
N GLY A 16 3.92 -11.45 11.97
CA GLY A 16 4.14 -12.62 11.14
C GLY A 16 3.02 -12.85 10.12
N THR A 17 3.20 -13.84 9.26
CA THR A 17 2.28 -14.17 8.16
C THR A 17 0.87 -14.48 8.66
N ALA A 18 0.73 -15.27 9.71
CA ALA A 18 -0.58 -15.59 10.29
C ALA A 18 -1.31 -14.36 10.86
N GLY A 19 -0.58 -13.40 11.42
CA GLY A 19 -1.14 -12.14 11.93
C GLY A 19 -1.55 -11.21 10.79
N ALA A 20 -0.65 -10.99 9.83
CA ALA A 20 -0.92 -10.21 8.62
C ALA A 20 -2.13 -10.79 7.84
N ARG A 21 -2.25 -12.12 7.75
CA ARG A 21 -3.39 -12.79 7.11
C ARG A 21 -4.72 -12.43 7.77
N ARG A 22 -4.79 -12.40 9.10
CA ARG A 22 -6.01 -11.95 9.83
C ARG A 22 -6.36 -10.50 9.53
N VAL A 23 -5.34 -9.64 9.38
CA VAL A 23 -5.55 -8.23 9.01
C VAL A 23 -6.09 -8.12 7.58
N VAL A 24 -5.51 -8.87 6.63
CA VAL A 24 -6.00 -8.96 5.24
C VAL A 24 -7.45 -9.45 5.18
N ASP A 25 -7.80 -10.51 5.92
CA ASP A 25 -9.18 -11.01 6.00
C ASP A 25 -10.13 -9.95 6.57
N LEU A 26 -9.69 -9.19 7.57
CA LEU A 26 -10.46 -8.10 8.14
C LEU A 26 -10.66 -6.96 7.13
N TRP A 27 -9.63 -6.57 6.38
CA TRP A 27 -9.75 -5.56 5.32
C TRP A 27 -10.70 -6.00 4.21
N ALA A 28 -10.63 -7.26 3.77
CA ALA A 28 -11.55 -7.82 2.78
C ALA A 28 -12.99 -7.82 3.29
N THR A 29 -13.20 -8.29 4.53
CA THR A 29 -14.53 -8.32 5.17
C THR A 29 -15.12 -6.92 5.29
N ARG A 30 -14.35 -5.95 5.81
CA ARG A 30 -14.84 -4.57 5.98
C ARG A 30 -15.07 -3.87 4.66
N SER A 31 -14.23 -4.12 3.64
CA SER A 31 -14.46 -3.59 2.29
C SER A 31 -15.77 -4.10 1.71
N ALA A 32 -16.06 -5.40 1.83
CA ALA A 32 -17.34 -5.97 1.37
C ALA A 32 -18.54 -5.41 2.13
N GLU A 33 -18.48 -5.35 3.47
CA GLU A 33 -19.56 -4.82 4.30
C GLU A 33 -19.86 -3.35 3.99
N LEU A 34 -18.83 -2.50 3.94
CA LEU A 34 -18.99 -1.07 3.65
C LEU A 34 -19.45 -0.83 2.21
N GLY A 35 -18.87 -1.56 1.26
CA GLY A 35 -19.23 -1.48 -0.16
C GLY A 35 -20.65 -1.99 -0.47
N SER A 36 -21.27 -2.77 0.41
CA SER A 36 -22.66 -3.20 0.26
C SER A 36 -23.69 -2.10 0.57
N ARG A 37 -23.24 -0.98 1.16
CA ARG A 37 -24.11 0.14 1.51
C ARG A 37 -24.40 1.00 0.29
N SER A 38 -25.67 1.34 0.07
CA SER A 38 -26.11 2.12 -1.10
C SER A 38 -25.61 3.57 -1.12
N ASP A 39 -25.11 4.10 0.00
CA ASP A 39 -24.55 5.44 0.13
C ASP A 39 -23.02 5.50 -0.06
N VAL A 40 -22.39 4.36 -0.37
CA VAL A 40 -20.94 4.23 -0.52
C VAL A 40 -20.61 3.87 -1.97
N GLU A 41 -19.77 4.70 -2.61
CA GLU A 41 -19.23 4.45 -3.94
C GLU A 41 -17.78 3.95 -3.89
N TYR A 42 -17.03 4.23 -2.82
CA TYR A 42 -15.62 3.83 -2.74
C TYR A 42 -15.19 3.53 -1.30
N VAL A 43 -14.40 2.47 -1.14
CA VAL A 43 -13.79 2.10 0.15
C VAL A 43 -12.27 2.16 0.01
N LEU A 44 -11.63 3.03 0.80
CA LEU A 44 -10.19 3.18 0.86
C LEU A 44 -9.68 2.62 2.19
N VAL A 45 -8.95 1.51 2.13
CA VAL A 45 -8.19 0.97 3.26
C VAL A 45 -6.80 1.60 3.24
N PHE A 46 -6.35 2.11 4.38
CA PHE A 46 -5.03 2.74 4.49
C PHE A 46 -4.48 2.66 5.92
N GLU A 47 -3.18 2.91 6.03
CA GLU A 47 -2.44 2.90 7.28
C GLU A 47 -1.34 3.96 7.23
N ASN A 48 -1.14 4.64 8.36
CA ASN A 48 -0.02 5.54 8.59
C ASN A 48 0.76 5.00 9.79
N ARG A 49 2.04 4.70 9.61
CA ARG A 49 2.96 4.31 10.70
C ARG A 49 3.98 5.42 10.92
N GLY A 50 4.09 5.88 12.17
CA GLY A 50 5.06 6.89 12.60
C GLY A 50 4.50 8.32 12.61
N SER A 51 4.96 9.12 13.57
CA SER A 51 4.46 10.48 13.81
C SER A 51 4.70 11.44 12.63
N GLU A 52 5.77 11.20 11.85
CA GLU A 52 6.12 11.98 10.66
C GLU A 52 5.07 11.91 9.53
N VAL A 53 4.22 10.87 9.53
CA VAL A 53 3.11 10.70 8.57
C VAL A 53 1.74 10.81 9.23
N GLY A 54 1.67 11.48 10.39
CA GLY A 54 0.41 11.79 11.06
C GLY A 54 -0.16 10.69 11.95
N ALA A 55 0.61 9.63 12.24
CA ALA A 55 0.20 8.65 13.24
C ALA A 55 0.38 9.22 14.64
N THR A 56 -0.71 9.46 15.35
CA THR A 56 -0.68 9.96 16.75
C THR A 56 -0.77 8.83 17.78
N ILE A 57 -1.01 7.60 17.34
CA ILE A 57 -1.13 6.40 18.16
C ILE A 57 -0.03 5.43 17.72
N ALA A 58 0.83 5.03 18.65
CA ALA A 58 1.94 4.11 18.37
C ALA A 58 1.46 2.66 18.08
N HIS A 59 0.33 2.27 18.68
CA HIS A 59 -0.28 0.95 18.50
C HIS A 59 -0.56 0.65 17.03
N PRO A 60 -0.24 -0.55 16.50
CA PRO A 60 -0.43 -0.90 15.09
C PRO A 60 -1.92 -0.89 14.71
N HIS A 61 -2.28 0.03 13.82
CA HIS A 61 -3.67 0.25 13.42
C HIS A 61 -3.81 0.71 11.97
N GLY A 62 -4.95 0.39 11.39
CA GLY A 62 -5.38 0.86 10.08
C GLY A 62 -6.62 1.73 10.17
N GLN A 63 -6.95 2.34 9.05
CA GLN A 63 -8.14 3.16 8.87
C GLN A 63 -8.85 2.74 7.58
N ILE A 64 -10.16 2.94 7.56
CA ILE A 64 -10.99 2.76 6.37
C ILE A 64 -11.84 4.00 6.22
N TYR A 65 -11.80 4.61 5.04
CA TYR A 65 -12.76 5.62 4.62
C TYR A 65 -13.74 5.02 3.63
N ALA A 66 -15.03 5.26 3.88
CA ALA A 66 -16.12 4.94 2.97
C ALA A 66 -16.66 6.26 2.42
N PHE A 67 -16.54 6.46 1.11
CA PHE A 67 -16.91 7.69 0.43
C PHE A 67 -18.20 7.48 -0.35
N GLY A 68 -19.10 8.48 -0.33
CA GLY A 68 -20.26 8.54 -1.23
C GLY A 68 -19.93 9.05 -2.63
N PHE A 69 -18.65 9.03 -3.01
CA PHE A 69 -18.14 9.34 -4.35
C PHE A 69 -16.82 8.60 -4.57
N VAL A 70 -16.43 8.36 -5.82
CA VAL A 70 -15.09 7.86 -6.14
C VAL A 70 -14.07 9.00 -6.09
N PRO A 71 -13.06 8.98 -5.19
CA PRO A 71 -12.05 10.05 -5.11
C PRO A 71 -11.26 10.21 -6.41
N GLU A 72 -10.76 11.43 -6.67
CA GLU A 72 -10.18 11.79 -7.97
C GLU A 72 -8.96 10.93 -8.36
N LEU A 73 -8.11 10.55 -7.40
CA LEU A 73 -6.91 9.77 -7.68
C LEU A 73 -7.24 8.34 -8.17
N PRO A 74 -7.99 7.51 -7.42
CA PRO A 74 -8.42 6.21 -7.93
C PRO A 74 -9.31 6.33 -9.17
N ARG A 75 -10.16 7.37 -9.28
CA ARG A 75 -10.95 7.63 -10.49
C ARG A 75 -10.07 7.82 -11.72
N ARG A 76 -9.05 8.68 -11.64
CA ARG A 76 -8.12 8.93 -12.75
C ARG A 76 -7.35 7.68 -13.16
N GLU A 77 -6.96 6.86 -12.19
CA GLU A 77 -6.30 5.60 -12.46
C GLU A 77 -7.22 4.64 -13.23
N LEU A 78 -8.44 4.43 -12.74
CA LEU A 78 -9.44 3.58 -13.39
C LEU A 78 -9.74 4.02 -14.83
N LEU A 79 -9.80 5.34 -15.07
CA LEU A 79 -10.06 5.91 -16.40
C LEU A 79 -8.86 5.80 -17.36
N ARG A 80 -7.63 5.71 -16.85
CA ARG A 80 -6.44 5.48 -17.67
C ARG A 80 -6.28 4.02 -18.11
N GLY A 81 -6.95 3.10 -17.41
CA GLY A 81 -6.80 1.67 -17.61
C GLY A 81 -5.55 1.11 -16.94
N ASP A 82 -5.26 -0.17 -17.18
CA ASP A 82 -4.14 -0.88 -16.56
C ASP A 82 -2.78 -0.31 -17.00
N GLN A 83 -2.21 0.54 -16.12
CA GLN A 83 -0.88 1.09 -16.23
C GLN A 83 -0.10 0.90 -14.92
N LEU A 84 -0.32 -0.23 -14.23
CA LEU A 84 0.44 -0.54 -13.03
C LEU A 84 1.95 -0.66 -13.31
N GLY A 85 2.32 -0.86 -14.58
CA GLY A 85 3.68 -1.06 -15.05
C GLY A 85 4.10 -2.51 -14.86
N ASP A 86 5.28 -2.84 -15.39
CA ASP A 86 5.93 -4.12 -15.11
C ASP A 86 7.05 -3.93 -14.09
N ALA A 87 7.32 -4.99 -13.33
CA ALA A 87 8.37 -5.04 -12.34
C ALA A 87 9.75 -4.89 -12.98
N GLY A 88 10.01 -5.57 -14.10
CA GLY A 88 11.30 -5.52 -14.81
C GLY A 88 12.51 -5.63 -13.88
N THR A 89 13.47 -4.72 -14.02
CA THR A 89 14.66 -4.62 -13.16
C THR A 89 14.37 -4.08 -11.75
N ARG A 90 13.16 -3.57 -11.51
CA ARG A 90 12.70 -2.96 -10.26
C ARG A 90 11.94 -3.91 -9.35
N LEU A 91 11.84 -5.20 -9.70
CA LEU A 91 11.27 -6.25 -8.86
C LEU A 91 12.01 -6.32 -7.52
N VAL A 92 11.29 -6.28 -6.40
CA VAL A 92 11.88 -6.32 -5.05
C VAL A 92 11.64 -7.66 -4.37
N ALA A 93 10.40 -8.14 -4.40
CA ALA A 93 9.99 -9.36 -3.71
C ALA A 93 8.82 -10.03 -4.43
N GLU A 94 8.67 -11.33 -4.21
CA GLU A 94 7.58 -12.16 -4.74
C GLU A 94 7.02 -13.02 -3.61
N ALA A 95 5.72 -13.29 -3.68
CA ALA A 95 5.01 -14.28 -2.88
C ALA A 95 4.06 -15.04 -3.81
N PRO A 96 3.50 -16.19 -3.41
CA PRO A 96 2.58 -16.93 -4.27
C PRO A 96 1.43 -16.05 -4.80
N GLY A 97 1.40 -15.84 -6.12
CA GLY A 97 0.38 -15.03 -6.81
C GLY A 97 0.54 -13.51 -6.68
N TRP A 98 1.67 -13.01 -6.16
CA TRP A 98 1.92 -11.58 -5.95
C TRP A 98 3.36 -11.17 -6.24
N ARG A 99 3.51 -9.94 -6.74
CA ARG A 99 4.81 -9.29 -6.94
C ARG A 99 4.83 -7.90 -6.33
N ALA A 100 5.99 -7.51 -5.79
CA ALA A 100 6.27 -6.18 -5.28
C ALA A 100 7.43 -5.55 -6.07
N TRP A 101 7.26 -4.32 -6.55
CA TRP A 101 8.32 -3.59 -7.24
C TRP A 101 8.29 -2.10 -6.95
N VAL A 102 9.39 -1.40 -7.25
CA VAL A 102 9.44 0.06 -7.17
C VAL A 102 8.82 0.66 -8.44
N PRO A 103 7.78 1.52 -8.34
CA PRO A 103 7.22 2.20 -9.51
C PRO A 103 8.22 3.15 -10.16
N GLU A 104 8.22 3.23 -11.49
CA GLU A 104 9.13 4.08 -12.28
C GLU A 104 9.08 5.57 -11.90
N ALA A 105 7.88 6.09 -11.67
CA ALA A 105 7.64 7.51 -11.48
C ALA A 105 7.01 7.79 -10.11
N THR A 106 7.60 7.25 -9.03
CA THR A 106 7.16 7.56 -7.67
C THR A 106 7.62 8.95 -7.22
N SER A 107 6.73 9.64 -6.50
CA SER A 107 6.99 10.95 -5.88
C SER A 107 7.68 10.84 -4.50
N PHE A 108 7.79 9.63 -3.96
CA PHE A 108 8.41 9.33 -2.67
C PHE A 108 9.76 8.66 -2.85
N PRO A 109 10.75 8.93 -1.96
CA PRO A 109 12.11 8.40 -2.11
C PRO A 109 12.15 6.87 -2.23
N TYR A 110 11.36 6.17 -1.41
CA TYR A 110 11.13 4.74 -1.55
C TYR A 110 9.63 4.49 -1.64
N ALA A 111 9.25 3.68 -2.61
CA ALA A 111 7.89 3.24 -2.84
C ALA A 111 7.88 1.79 -3.32
N LEU A 112 6.84 1.07 -2.95
CA LEU A 112 6.58 -0.30 -3.33
C LEU A 112 5.14 -0.41 -3.76
N ARG A 113 4.94 -0.99 -4.94
CA ARG A 113 3.63 -1.38 -5.44
C ARG A 113 3.53 -2.89 -5.42
N LEU A 114 2.50 -3.41 -4.74
CA LEU A 114 2.21 -4.84 -4.65
C LEU A 114 0.98 -5.12 -5.51
N VAL A 115 1.10 -6.08 -6.44
CA VAL A 115 0.04 -6.40 -7.40
C VAL A 115 -0.12 -7.91 -7.48
N PRO A 116 -1.36 -8.44 -7.51
CA PRO A 116 -1.60 -9.84 -7.77
C PRO A 116 -1.26 -10.17 -9.23
N ASP A 117 -0.73 -11.36 -9.47
CA ASP A 117 -0.43 -11.84 -10.84
C ASP A 117 -1.69 -11.92 -11.69
N GLU A 118 -2.75 -12.44 -11.08
CA GLU A 118 -4.07 -12.51 -11.66
C GLU A 118 -4.79 -11.16 -11.64
N HIS A 119 -5.73 -10.98 -12.57
CA HIS A 119 -6.59 -9.81 -12.56
C HIS A 119 -7.66 -9.96 -11.47
N VAL A 120 -7.47 -9.27 -10.35
CA VAL A 120 -8.41 -9.22 -9.23
C VAL A 120 -8.89 -7.78 -9.04
N PRO A 121 -10.20 -7.49 -8.96
CA PRO A 121 -10.70 -6.11 -8.93
C PRO A 121 -10.65 -5.46 -7.53
N ASP A 122 -10.73 -6.24 -6.46
CA ASP A 122 -10.79 -5.73 -5.08
C ASP A 122 -10.37 -6.79 -4.04
N LEU A 123 -10.19 -6.36 -2.78
CA LEU A 123 -9.85 -7.25 -1.67
C LEU A 123 -10.90 -8.38 -1.44
N PRO A 124 -12.22 -8.12 -1.44
CA PRO A 124 -13.23 -9.17 -1.31
C PRO A 124 -13.11 -10.30 -2.33
N SER A 125 -12.65 -9.99 -3.55
CA SER A 125 -12.53 -10.94 -4.66
C SER A 125 -11.29 -11.83 -4.56
N LEU A 126 -10.35 -11.56 -3.64
CA LEU A 126 -9.24 -12.49 -3.37
C LEU A 126 -9.76 -13.77 -2.72
N ASP A 127 -9.31 -14.90 -3.26
CA ASP A 127 -9.47 -16.21 -2.64
C ASP A 127 -8.50 -16.39 -1.45
N ALA A 128 -8.55 -17.56 -0.80
CA ALA A 128 -7.72 -17.83 0.36
C ALA A 128 -6.21 -17.75 0.04
N ALA A 129 -5.79 -18.30 -1.11
CA ALA A 129 -4.39 -18.31 -1.52
C ALA A 129 -3.89 -16.90 -1.86
N GLY A 130 -4.70 -16.09 -2.55
CA GLY A 130 -4.39 -14.69 -2.83
C GLY A 130 -4.25 -13.85 -1.57
N ARG A 131 -5.03 -14.14 -0.51
CA ARG A 131 -4.89 -13.47 0.79
C ARG A 131 -3.64 -13.92 1.55
N ASP A 132 -3.27 -15.19 1.44
CA ASP A 132 -2.02 -15.71 2.00
C ASP A 132 -0.80 -15.07 1.33
N GLY A 133 -0.77 -15.02 -0.01
CA GLY A 133 0.30 -14.36 -0.76
C GLY A 133 0.46 -12.87 -0.42
N LEU A 134 -0.66 -12.14 -0.27
CA LEU A 134 -0.61 -10.73 0.16
C LEU A 134 -0.04 -10.58 1.57
N ALA A 135 -0.44 -11.45 2.50
CA ALA A 135 0.05 -11.41 3.88
C ALA A 135 1.56 -11.70 3.97
N GLU A 136 2.03 -12.70 3.22
CA GLU A 136 3.45 -13.02 3.08
C GLU A 136 4.25 -11.84 2.52
N LEU A 137 3.76 -11.24 1.43
CA LEU A 137 4.46 -10.15 0.77
C LEU A 137 4.50 -8.89 1.64
N LEU A 138 3.42 -8.56 2.36
CA LEU A 138 3.39 -7.42 3.29
C LEU A 138 4.39 -7.58 4.42
N VAL A 139 4.51 -8.79 5.01
CA VAL A 139 5.49 -9.05 6.06
C VAL A 139 6.92 -8.88 5.54
N ASP A 140 7.22 -9.41 4.34
CA ASP A 140 8.54 -9.26 3.73
C ASP A 140 8.88 -7.79 3.48
N VAL A 141 8.06 -7.10 2.67
CA VAL A 141 8.42 -5.76 2.19
C VAL A 141 8.44 -4.69 3.28
N LEU A 142 7.58 -4.80 4.30
CA LEU A 142 7.60 -3.89 5.44
C LEU A 142 8.80 -4.19 6.36
N GLY A 143 9.22 -5.45 6.48
CA GLY A 143 10.46 -5.82 7.18
C GLY A 143 11.70 -5.28 6.47
N ARG A 144 11.74 -5.37 5.13
CA ARG A 144 12.81 -4.77 4.30
C ARG A 144 12.91 -3.26 4.50
N LEU A 145 11.77 -2.58 4.62
CA LEU A 145 11.76 -1.13 4.81
C LEU A 145 12.37 -0.71 6.16
N ASP A 146 12.16 -1.49 7.21
CA ASP A 146 12.81 -1.24 8.51
C ASP A 146 14.31 -1.58 8.46
N ARG A 147 14.68 -2.70 7.84
CA ARG A 147 16.09 -3.11 7.68
C ARG A 147 16.88 -2.13 6.81
N LEU A 148 16.27 -1.55 5.78
CA LEU A 148 16.89 -0.58 4.89
C LEU A 148 17.44 0.64 5.64
N PHE A 149 16.74 1.08 6.68
CA PHE A 149 17.12 2.25 7.47
C PHE A 149 17.61 1.92 8.89
N ASP A 150 17.67 0.63 9.24
CA ASP A 150 17.99 0.13 10.59
C ASP A 150 17.17 0.84 11.68
N ALA A 151 15.87 1.00 11.44
CA ALA A 151 14.95 1.75 12.31
C ALA A 151 13.48 1.37 12.06
N GLU A 152 12.59 1.77 12.97
CA GLU A 152 11.14 1.75 12.73
C GLU A 152 10.76 2.84 11.73
N THR A 153 10.76 2.49 10.45
CA THR A 153 10.63 3.45 9.36
C THR A 153 9.19 3.96 9.24
N PRO A 154 8.93 5.28 9.23
CA PRO A 154 7.60 5.76 8.96
C PRO A 154 7.16 5.40 7.54
N TYR A 155 5.94 4.92 7.38
CA TYR A 155 5.36 4.65 6.06
C TYR A 155 3.89 5.01 6.00
N MET A 156 3.43 5.22 4.78
CA MET A 156 2.02 5.29 4.42
C MET A 156 1.72 4.11 3.50
N LEU A 157 0.62 3.42 3.78
CA LEU A 157 0.13 2.30 2.99
C LEU A 157 -1.32 2.59 2.60
N TRP A 158 -1.70 2.33 1.37
CA TRP A 158 -3.11 2.35 0.96
C TRP A 158 -3.40 1.31 -0.12
N ILE A 159 -4.68 0.96 -0.25
CA ILE A 159 -5.14 -0.08 -1.15
C ILE A 159 -6.10 0.53 -2.16
N HIS A 160 -5.74 0.43 -3.44
CA HIS A 160 -6.62 0.76 -4.54
C HIS A 160 -7.33 -0.49 -5.02
N GLN A 161 -8.64 -0.35 -5.19
CA GLN A 161 -9.56 -1.41 -5.61
C GLN A 161 -10.70 -0.79 -6.43
N ARG A 162 -11.54 -1.62 -7.04
CA ARG A 162 -12.70 -1.13 -7.79
C ARG A 162 -13.64 -0.30 -6.90
N PRO A 163 -14.40 0.64 -7.50
CA PRO A 163 -15.55 1.24 -6.86
C PRO A 163 -16.66 0.23 -6.54
N PHE A 164 -17.48 0.59 -5.55
CA PHE A 164 -18.67 -0.15 -5.10
C PHE A 164 -19.98 0.54 -5.53
N ASP A 165 -19.92 1.38 -6.57
CA ASP A 165 -21.02 2.22 -7.08
C ASP A 165 -22.04 1.46 -7.96
N GLY A 166 -21.98 0.12 -7.97
CA GLY A 166 -22.84 -0.75 -8.78
C GLY A 166 -22.53 -0.73 -10.28
N ARG A 167 -21.48 -0.04 -10.73
CA ARG A 167 -21.05 -0.02 -12.14
C ARG A 167 -19.99 -1.08 -12.41
N GLU A 168 -19.80 -1.40 -13.68
CA GLU A 168 -18.73 -2.28 -14.13
C GLU A 168 -17.41 -1.51 -14.31
N TRP A 169 -16.35 -2.05 -13.73
CA TRP A 169 -15.00 -1.51 -13.81
C TRP A 169 -14.02 -2.61 -14.25
N PRO A 170 -14.08 -3.07 -15.53
CA PRO A 170 -13.28 -4.19 -16.01
C PRO A 170 -11.77 -3.91 -16.05
N GLY A 171 -11.37 -2.64 -15.98
CA GLY A 171 -9.98 -2.22 -15.86
C GLY A 171 -9.49 -2.06 -14.42
N ALA A 172 -10.35 -2.24 -13.41
CA ALA A 172 -9.95 -2.10 -12.02
C ALA A 172 -9.05 -3.26 -11.60
N ARG A 173 -7.86 -2.94 -11.09
CA ARG A 173 -6.92 -3.92 -10.54
C ARG A 173 -6.57 -3.56 -9.12
N LEU A 174 -6.76 -4.53 -8.23
CA LEU A 174 -6.32 -4.46 -6.86
C LEU A 174 -4.81 -4.26 -6.83
N HIS A 175 -4.35 -3.28 -6.06
CA HIS A 175 -2.94 -3.13 -5.73
C HIS A 175 -2.78 -2.36 -4.42
N VAL A 176 -1.62 -2.56 -3.78
CA VAL A 176 -1.23 -1.86 -2.56
C VAL A 176 -0.06 -0.95 -2.88
N GLU A 177 -0.13 0.28 -2.40
CA GLU A 177 0.97 1.23 -2.43
C GLU A 177 1.55 1.36 -1.02
N ILE A 178 2.87 1.33 -0.92
CA ILE A 178 3.60 1.56 0.32
C ILE A 178 4.68 2.58 0.01
N VAL A 179 4.71 3.68 0.75
CA VAL A 179 5.69 4.74 0.56
C VAL A 179 6.23 5.21 1.89
N THR A 180 7.48 5.67 1.91
CA THR A 180 8.05 6.34 3.08
C THR A 180 8.44 7.77 2.72
N PRO A 181 8.28 8.74 3.64
CA PRO A 181 8.84 10.07 3.44
C PRO A 181 10.38 10.08 3.55
N TRP A 182 11.00 9.06 4.14
CA TRP A 182 12.43 9.04 4.37
C TRP A 182 13.22 8.83 3.09
N ARG A 183 14.23 9.69 2.88
CA ARG A 183 15.28 9.51 1.86
C ARG A 183 16.58 8.91 2.44
N ALA A 184 16.71 8.96 3.76
CA ALA A 184 17.76 8.34 4.56
C ALA A 184 17.19 8.16 5.98
N ALA A 185 17.84 7.36 6.83
CA ALA A 185 17.38 7.10 8.19
C ALA A 185 17.15 8.42 8.96
N GLY A 186 15.92 8.65 9.43
CA GLY A 186 15.53 9.87 10.15
C GLY A 186 15.47 11.15 9.30
N VAL A 187 15.62 11.07 7.97
CA VAL A 187 15.63 12.23 7.08
C VAL A 187 14.44 12.20 6.13
N SER A 188 13.36 12.86 6.54
CA SER A 188 12.17 13.06 5.72
C SER A 188 12.40 14.01 4.53
N ARG A 189 11.80 13.65 3.40
CA ARG A 189 11.55 14.52 2.25
C ARG A 189 10.21 15.21 2.48
N TYR A 190 10.22 16.54 2.42
CA TYR A 190 9.01 17.36 2.52
C TYR A 190 8.55 17.80 1.13
N VAL A 191 7.24 17.71 0.90
CA VAL A 191 6.58 18.35 -0.25
C VAL A 191 6.54 19.85 0.04
N ALA A 192 7.20 20.65 -0.80
CA ALA A 192 7.39 22.08 -0.56
C ALA A 192 6.80 22.93 -1.68
N ALA A 193 7.12 24.22 -1.71
CA ALA A 193 6.53 25.20 -2.63
C ALA A 193 6.65 24.80 -4.11
N GLY A 194 7.74 24.14 -4.50
CA GLY A 194 7.94 23.65 -5.87
C GLY A 194 6.89 22.63 -6.26
N GLU A 195 6.73 21.58 -5.45
CA GLU A 195 5.75 20.53 -5.69
C GLU A 195 4.31 21.04 -5.54
N LEU A 196 4.01 21.79 -4.46
CA LEU A 196 2.66 22.32 -4.21
C LEU A 196 2.23 23.35 -5.27
N GLY A 197 3.15 24.19 -5.74
CA GLY A 197 2.86 25.24 -6.71
C GLY A 197 2.78 24.76 -8.16
N SER A 198 3.44 23.65 -8.50
CA SER A 198 3.50 23.13 -9.88
C SER A 198 2.72 21.84 -10.12
N GLY A 199 2.47 21.06 -9.07
CA GLY A 199 2.00 19.67 -9.19
C GLY A 199 3.05 18.71 -9.75
N VAL A 200 4.30 19.15 -9.92
CA VAL A 200 5.42 18.34 -10.39
C VAL A 200 6.25 17.89 -9.19
N PHE A 201 6.40 16.59 -9.04
CA PHE A 201 7.17 15.99 -7.96
C PHE A 201 8.57 15.65 -8.45
N PHE A 202 9.57 16.04 -7.66
CA PHE A 202 10.94 15.60 -7.84
C PHE A 202 11.16 14.33 -7.02
N ASN A 203 11.98 13.38 -7.47
CA ASN A 203 12.46 12.31 -6.60
C ASN A 203 13.97 12.18 -6.78
N PRO A 204 14.79 12.41 -5.71
CA PRO A 204 16.24 12.32 -5.82
C PRO A 204 16.74 10.87 -5.86
N VAL A 205 15.90 9.89 -5.57
CA VAL A 205 16.28 8.48 -5.57
C VAL A 205 15.89 7.85 -6.90
N ASP A 206 16.89 7.24 -7.55
CA ASP A 206 16.70 6.46 -8.77
C ASP A 206 15.88 5.18 -8.46
N PRO A 207 14.78 4.89 -9.18
CA PRO A 207 13.92 3.74 -8.89
C PRO A 207 14.64 2.39 -8.93
N GLU A 208 15.57 2.21 -9.86
CA GLU A 208 16.37 1.00 -10.01
C GLU A 208 17.34 0.83 -8.82
N ALA A 209 17.97 1.92 -8.39
CA ALA A 209 18.78 1.93 -7.17
C ALA A 209 17.96 1.67 -5.90
N ALA A 210 16.75 2.24 -5.79
CA ALA A 210 15.83 1.97 -4.68
C ALA A 210 15.44 0.50 -4.62
N ALA A 211 15.10 -0.09 -5.77
CA ALA A 211 14.76 -1.51 -5.87
C ALA A 211 15.94 -2.40 -5.45
N GLN A 212 17.15 -2.04 -5.88
CA GLN A 212 18.36 -2.76 -5.46
C GLN A 212 18.57 -2.68 -3.94
N ALA A 213 18.49 -1.49 -3.34
CA ALA A 213 18.67 -1.32 -1.90
C ALA A 213 17.62 -2.11 -1.08
N LEU A 214 16.36 -2.13 -1.51
CA LEU A 214 15.30 -2.92 -0.87
C LEU A 214 15.52 -4.43 -1.01
N ARG A 215 16.08 -4.90 -2.13
CA ARG A 215 16.47 -6.32 -2.29
C ARG A 215 17.60 -6.71 -1.35
N GLU A 216 18.59 -5.84 -1.18
CA GLU A 216 19.74 -6.05 -0.31
C GLU A 216 19.35 -6.03 1.19
N ALA A 217 18.28 -5.33 1.55
CA ALA A 217 17.72 -5.26 2.91
C ALA A 217 16.81 -6.46 3.29
N ASN A 218 17.00 -7.64 2.66
CA ASN A 218 16.24 -8.87 2.98
C ASN A 218 16.58 -9.45 4.36
#